data_AF-A0A0B7I8K1-F1
#
_entry.id   AF-A0A0B7I8K1-F1
#
_cell.length_a   1.000
_cell.length_b   1.000
_cell.length_c   1.000
_cell.angle_alpha   90.00
_cell.angle_beta   90.00
_cell.angle_gamma   90.00
#
_symmetry.space_group_name_H-M   'P 1'
#
loop_
_entity.id
_entity.type
_entity.pdbx_description
1 polymer ?
#
loop_
_entity_poly.entity_id
_entity_poly.type
_entity_poly.pdbx_seq_one_letter_code
_entity_poly.pdbx_strand_id
1 'polypeptide(L)'
;MKNLLLLTFSLLIVWVNAQNSKTVSIFKDALINFSDKSTAPADVIRLQSGRLLIKKVHVPQYKKGTDVSIEITLRSNGDPWDKSGSCFVFKNEDIINVIQVGQGTKKLPSESGINNDYHGIKATPTYDLPIEVLRFMTPFGVGYFSDEEKNPRIKRSRPVYIPQNGKTR
;
A
#
# COMPACT_ATOMS: atom_id res chain seq x y z
N MET A 1 -30.03 -30.17 34.01
CA MET A 1 -28.69 -30.63 33.59
C MET A 1 -28.58 -30.86 32.08
N LYS A 2 -29.48 -31.60 31.42
CA LYS A 2 -29.45 -31.82 29.95
C LYS A 2 -29.48 -30.53 29.10
N ASN A 3 -30.30 -29.54 29.47
CA ASN A 3 -30.38 -28.26 28.72
C ASN A 3 -29.12 -27.41 28.85
N LEU A 4 -28.39 -27.51 29.98
CA LEU A 4 -27.14 -26.78 30.19
C LEU A 4 -26.00 -27.38 29.35
N LEU A 5 -25.96 -28.71 29.24
CA LEU A 5 -24.99 -29.43 28.41
C LEU A 5 -25.17 -29.15 26.91
N LEU A 6 -26.42 -29.07 26.44
CA LEU A 6 -26.74 -28.65 25.07
C LEU A 6 -26.32 -27.21 24.80
N LEU A 7 -26.55 -26.30 25.75
CA LEU A 7 -26.17 -24.89 25.61
C LEU A 7 -24.65 -24.72 25.52
N THR A 8 -23.90 -25.44 26.37
CA THR A 8 -22.43 -25.42 26.34
C THR A 8 -21.86 -26.02 25.06
N PHE A 9 -22.49 -27.08 24.53
CA PHE A 9 -22.08 -27.69 23.26
C PHE A 9 -22.38 -26.78 22.07
N SER A 10 -23.54 -26.12 22.08
CA SER A 10 -23.91 -25.11 21.09
C SER A 10 -22.95 -23.92 21.09
N LEU A 11 -22.59 -23.38 22.27
CA LEU A 11 -21.61 -22.29 22.38
C LEU A 11 -20.22 -22.69 21.85
N LEU A 12 -19.75 -23.92 22.14
CA LEU A 12 -18.49 -24.42 21.62
C LEU A 12 -18.50 -24.51 20.08
N ILE A 13 -19.59 -24.99 19.48
CA ILE A 13 -19.70 -25.09 18.02
C ILE A 13 -19.68 -23.70 17.37
N VAL A 14 -20.33 -22.71 17.98
CA VAL A 14 -20.33 -21.32 17.47
C VAL A 14 -18.91 -20.72 17.54
N TRP A 15 -18.18 -20.96 18.63
CA TRP A 15 -16.80 -20.50 18.80
C TRP A 15 -15.83 -21.09 17.75
N VAL A 16 -15.94 -22.39 17.46
CA VAL A 16 -15.07 -23.07 16.47
C VAL A 16 -15.34 -22.58 15.04
N ASN A 17 -16.54 -22.05 14.76
CA ASN A 17 -16.94 -21.57 13.43
C ASN A 17 -16.86 -20.03 13.27
N ALA A 18 -16.34 -19.32 14.28
CA ALA A 18 -16.11 -17.89 14.22
C ALA A 18 -14.82 -17.58 13.44
N GLN A 19 -14.89 -16.67 12.47
CA GLN A 19 -13.70 -16.19 11.75
C GLN A 19 -13.15 -14.94 12.46
N ASN A 20 -11.88 -14.98 12.84
CA ASN A 20 -11.24 -13.86 13.56
C ASN A 20 -10.65 -12.84 12.59
N SER A 21 -10.87 -11.55 12.86
CA SER A 21 -10.23 -10.46 12.10
C SER A 21 -8.70 -10.51 12.24
N LYS A 22 -7.97 -10.21 11.16
CA LYS A 22 -6.51 -10.11 11.17
C LYS A 22 -6.05 -8.80 10.55
N THR A 23 -5.25 -8.05 11.30
CA THR A 23 -4.50 -6.90 10.78
C THR A 23 -3.11 -7.35 10.33
N VAL A 24 -2.70 -6.96 9.13
CA VAL A 24 -1.38 -7.28 8.58
C VAL A 24 -0.63 -5.98 8.30
N SER A 25 0.44 -5.72 9.05
CA SER A 25 1.34 -4.60 8.79
C SER A 25 2.26 -4.95 7.61
N ILE A 26 2.01 -4.35 6.45
CA ILE A 26 2.79 -4.61 5.23
C ILE A 26 4.10 -3.84 5.26
N PHE A 27 4.00 -2.51 5.33
CA PHE A 27 5.13 -1.59 5.40
C PHE A 27 5.07 -0.79 6.70
N LYS A 28 6.20 -0.68 7.40
CA LYS A 28 6.35 0.15 8.59
C LYS A 28 7.51 1.10 8.35
N ASP A 29 7.21 2.41 8.36
CA ASP A 29 8.18 3.50 8.12
C ASP A 29 9.07 3.26 6.87
N ALA A 30 8.49 2.65 5.84
CA ALA A 30 9.23 2.30 4.63
C ALA A 30 9.49 3.54 3.77
N LEU A 31 10.76 3.77 3.43
CA LEU A 31 11.15 4.90 2.59
C LEU A 31 10.79 4.65 1.13
N ILE A 32 9.99 5.51 0.52
CA ILE A 32 9.79 5.58 -0.94
C ILE A 32 10.55 6.81 -1.44
N ASN A 33 11.47 6.62 -2.38
CA ASN A 33 12.34 7.69 -2.87
C ASN A 33 12.85 7.40 -4.29
N PHE A 34 13.77 8.22 -4.78
CA PHE A 34 14.54 7.97 -6.00
C PHE A 34 16.03 8.08 -5.68
N SER A 35 16.70 6.94 -5.51
CA SER A 35 18.14 6.89 -5.22
C SER A 35 18.76 5.56 -5.61
N ASP A 36 20.03 5.60 -6.00
CA ASP A 36 20.81 4.39 -6.31
C ASP A 36 21.20 3.59 -5.06
N LYS A 37 21.12 4.21 -3.88
CA LYS A 37 21.39 3.57 -2.60
C LYS A 37 20.15 2.80 -2.14
N SER A 38 20.21 1.47 -2.15
CA SER A 38 19.13 0.62 -1.65
C SER A 38 19.34 0.27 -0.18
N THR A 39 18.44 0.75 0.69
CA THR A 39 18.26 0.21 2.03
C THR A 39 16.81 -0.24 2.14
N ALA A 40 16.58 -1.54 1.95
CA ALA A 40 15.30 -2.19 2.22
C ALA A 40 15.52 -3.38 3.13
N PRO A 41 14.53 -3.71 3.99
CA PRO A 41 14.46 -5.04 4.60
C PRO A 41 14.52 -6.14 3.53
N ALA A 42 15.07 -7.30 3.88
CA ALA A 42 15.28 -8.40 2.94
C ALA A 42 13.98 -8.95 2.30
N ASP A 43 12.82 -8.71 2.92
CA ASP A 43 11.50 -9.15 2.46
C ASP A 43 10.76 -8.11 1.58
N VAL A 44 11.40 -6.98 1.26
CA VAL A 44 10.84 -5.92 0.42
C VAL A 44 11.62 -5.80 -0.89
N ILE A 45 10.94 -6.01 -2.01
CA ILE A 45 11.47 -5.75 -3.34
C ILE A 45 11.37 -4.24 -3.60
N ARG A 46 12.50 -3.59 -3.91
CA ARG A 46 12.57 -2.21 -4.38
C ARG A 46 12.86 -2.17 -5.87
N LEU A 47 12.00 -1.52 -6.66
CA LEU A 47 12.17 -1.34 -8.09
C LEU A 47 12.23 0.15 -8.44
N GLN A 48 12.69 0.47 -9.66
CA GLN A 48 12.72 1.85 -10.21
C GLN A 48 13.46 2.83 -9.27
N SER A 49 14.66 2.45 -8.83
CA SER A 49 15.49 3.22 -7.89
C SER A 49 14.77 3.60 -6.58
N GLY A 50 13.86 2.75 -6.09
CA GLY A 50 13.17 2.93 -4.81
C GLY A 50 11.79 3.58 -4.90
N ARG A 51 11.31 3.87 -6.11
CA ARG A 51 9.98 4.48 -6.36
C ARG A 51 8.84 3.48 -6.17
N LEU A 52 9.14 2.18 -6.28
CA LEU A 52 8.17 1.11 -6.15
C LEU A 52 8.64 0.10 -5.10
N LEU A 53 7.78 -0.15 -4.11
CA LEU A 53 7.97 -1.17 -3.08
C LEU A 53 6.96 -2.27 -3.25
N ILE A 54 7.41 -3.52 -3.16
CA ILE A 54 6.56 -4.71 -3.30
C ILE A 54 6.92 -5.69 -2.19
N LYS A 55 5.89 -6.26 -1.56
CA LYS A 55 6.05 -7.24 -0.49
C LYS A 55 5.03 -8.35 -0.67
N LYS A 56 5.49 -9.60 -0.59
CA LYS A 56 4.61 -10.76 -0.57
C LYS A 56 3.96 -10.87 0.82
N VAL A 57 2.64 -10.98 0.86
CA VAL A 57 1.85 -11.02 2.11
C VAL A 57 1.03 -12.29 2.20
N HIS A 58 0.94 -12.85 3.40
CA HIS A 58 0.12 -14.03 3.69
C HIS A 58 -1.12 -13.64 4.50
N VAL A 59 -2.28 -13.70 3.86
CA VAL A 59 -3.58 -13.44 4.46
C VAL A 59 -4.34 -14.75 4.75
N PRO A 60 -5.15 -14.84 5.81
CA PRO A 60 -5.95 -16.02 6.10
C PRO A 60 -7.01 -16.26 5.03
N GLN A 61 -7.37 -17.51 4.81
CA GLN A 61 -8.51 -17.87 3.98
C GLN A 61 -9.79 -17.82 4.83
N TYR A 62 -10.72 -16.94 4.48
CA TYR A 62 -12.00 -16.78 5.16
C TYR A 62 -13.10 -17.56 4.43
N LYS A 63 -13.57 -18.66 5.03
CA LYS A 63 -14.56 -19.57 4.39
C LYS A 63 -15.89 -18.90 4.03
N LYS A 64 -16.30 -17.87 4.78
CA LYS A 64 -17.58 -17.16 4.60
C LYS A 64 -17.41 -15.82 3.86
N GLY A 65 -16.23 -15.54 3.31
CA GLY A 65 -15.84 -14.19 2.89
C GLY A 65 -15.53 -13.29 4.09
N THR A 66 -14.94 -12.13 3.86
CA THR A 66 -14.65 -11.13 4.89
C THR A 66 -14.66 -9.73 4.28
N ASP A 67 -14.92 -8.72 5.10
CA ASP A 67 -14.62 -7.34 4.77
C ASP A 67 -13.10 -7.10 4.84
N VAL A 68 -12.61 -6.24 3.96
CA VAL A 68 -11.19 -5.88 3.87
C VAL A 68 -11.07 -4.37 3.88
N SER A 69 -10.26 -3.83 4.79
CA SER A 69 -9.90 -2.42 4.86
C SER A 69 -8.41 -2.25 4.59
N ILE A 70 -8.05 -1.20 3.85
CA ILE A 70 -6.66 -0.81 3.60
C ILE A 70 -6.43 0.56 4.19
N GLU A 71 -5.39 0.70 4.99
CA GLU A 71 -4.98 1.95 5.58
C GLU A 71 -3.56 2.28 5.13
N ILE A 72 -3.35 3.51 4.68
CA ILE A 72 -2.04 4.04 4.33
C ILE A 72 -1.81 5.32 5.11
N THR A 73 -0.73 5.35 5.86
CA THR A 73 -0.20 6.58 6.45
C THR A 73 1.11 6.92 5.75
N LEU A 74 1.29 8.19 5.41
CA LEU A 74 2.51 8.69 4.80
C LEU A 74 2.91 10.03 5.41
N ARG A 75 4.20 10.32 5.30
CA ARG A 75 4.78 11.63 5.61
C ARG A 75 5.88 11.91 4.61
N SER A 76 6.10 13.18 4.29
CA SER A 76 7.29 13.59 3.58
C SER A 76 8.53 13.31 4.44
N ASN A 77 9.61 12.93 3.77
CA ASN A 77 10.97 12.88 4.30
C ASN A 77 11.90 13.85 3.53
N GLY A 78 11.33 14.91 2.93
CA GLY A 78 12.06 15.95 2.22
C GLY A 78 11.52 16.30 0.83
N ASP A 79 10.66 15.46 0.22
CA ASP A 79 9.96 15.82 -1.03
C ASP A 79 8.85 16.85 -0.71
N PRO A 80 8.93 18.08 -1.24
CA PRO A 80 7.96 19.14 -0.92
C PRO A 80 6.68 19.06 -1.76
N TRP A 81 6.64 18.20 -2.77
CA TRP A 81 5.59 18.21 -3.80
C TRP A 81 4.46 17.22 -3.52
N ASP A 82 3.34 17.45 -4.18
CA ASP A 82 2.20 16.54 -4.28
C ASP A 82 2.41 15.54 -5.43
N LYS A 83 2.68 14.28 -5.09
CA LYS A 83 2.95 13.21 -6.05
C LYS A 83 1.77 12.24 -6.12
N SER A 84 1.52 11.74 -7.32
CA SER A 84 0.63 10.60 -7.52
C SER A 84 1.16 9.37 -6.81
N GLY A 85 0.28 8.69 -6.08
CA GLY A 85 0.53 7.44 -5.41
C GLY A 85 -0.52 6.39 -5.76
N SER A 86 -0.06 5.14 -5.81
CA SER A 86 -0.91 3.99 -6.14
C SER A 86 -0.56 2.84 -5.21
N CYS A 87 -1.56 2.32 -4.51
CA CYS A 87 -1.50 1.05 -3.81
C CYS A 87 -2.24 0.02 -4.65
N PHE A 88 -1.58 -1.09 -4.94
CA PHE A 88 -2.09 -2.09 -5.85
C PHE A 88 -1.69 -3.50 -5.43
N VAL A 89 -2.40 -4.47 -5.99
CA VAL A 89 -2.17 -5.90 -5.79
C VAL A 89 -2.07 -6.62 -7.13
N PHE A 90 -1.40 -7.77 -7.14
CA PHE A 90 -1.33 -8.65 -8.30
C PHE A 90 -2.34 -9.78 -8.16
N LYS A 91 -2.98 -10.15 -9.26
CA LYS A 91 -3.92 -11.27 -9.28
C LYS A 91 -3.21 -12.58 -9.65
N ASN A 92 -2.28 -12.51 -10.61
CA ASN A 92 -1.60 -13.68 -11.12
C ASN A 92 -0.06 -13.48 -11.09
N GLU A 93 0.62 -14.28 -10.27
CA GLU A 93 2.09 -14.27 -10.17
C GLU A 93 2.76 -15.13 -11.28
N ASP A 94 2.00 -15.98 -11.98
CA ASP A 94 2.52 -17.00 -12.91
C ASP A 94 2.69 -16.50 -14.35
N ILE A 95 2.07 -15.38 -14.71
CA ILE A 95 2.22 -14.73 -16.03
C ILE A 95 3.06 -13.44 -15.92
N ILE A 96 3.37 -12.81 -17.06
CA ILE A 96 4.20 -11.60 -17.07
C ILE A 96 3.50 -10.52 -16.24
N ASN A 97 4.26 -9.86 -15.35
CA ASN A 97 3.75 -8.74 -14.55
C ASN A 97 4.83 -7.66 -14.38
N VAL A 98 4.45 -6.52 -13.81
CA VAL A 98 5.34 -5.36 -13.64
C VAL A 98 6.53 -5.64 -12.71
N ILE A 99 6.46 -6.66 -11.84
CA ILE A 99 7.59 -7.08 -11.00
C ILE A 99 8.70 -7.62 -11.88
N GLN A 100 8.37 -8.61 -12.71
CA GLN A 100 9.32 -9.26 -13.62
C GLN A 100 9.87 -8.28 -14.65
N VAL A 101 9.01 -7.39 -15.17
CA VAL A 101 9.41 -6.30 -16.09
C VAL A 101 10.34 -5.31 -15.38
N GLY A 102 10.00 -4.87 -14.18
CA GLY A 102 10.82 -3.92 -13.41
C GLY A 102 12.16 -4.50 -12.95
N GLN A 103 12.26 -5.82 -12.83
CA GLN A 103 13.51 -6.57 -12.60
C GLN A 103 14.30 -6.82 -13.89
N GLY A 104 13.73 -6.55 -15.07
CA GLY A 104 14.36 -6.79 -16.36
C GLY A 104 14.35 -8.26 -16.82
N THR A 105 13.64 -9.15 -16.13
CA THR A 105 13.59 -10.59 -16.47
C THR A 105 12.59 -10.90 -17.59
N LYS A 106 11.61 -10.01 -17.81
CA LYS A 106 10.61 -10.08 -18.88
C LYS A 106 10.42 -8.70 -19.51
N LYS A 107 9.80 -8.66 -20.68
CA LYS A 107 9.41 -7.42 -21.37
C LYS A 107 7.89 -7.33 -21.46
N LEU A 108 7.37 -6.11 -21.55
CA LEU A 108 5.96 -5.87 -21.81
C LEU A 108 5.59 -6.41 -23.20
N PRO A 109 4.50 -7.17 -23.36
CA PRO A 109 4.04 -7.62 -24.68
C PRO A 109 3.58 -6.44 -25.53
N SER A 110 3.83 -6.45 -26.83
CA SER A 110 3.45 -5.33 -27.71
C SER A 110 1.93 -5.10 -27.73
N GLU A 111 1.16 -6.19 -27.69
CA GLU A 111 -0.31 -6.19 -27.70
C GLU A 111 -0.94 -5.62 -26.40
N SER A 112 -0.14 -5.46 -25.35
CA SER A 112 -0.55 -4.77 -24.11
C SER A 112 -0.64 -3.24 -24.27
N GLY A 113 -0.30 -2.70 -25.45
CA GLY A 113 -0.36 -1.28 -25.80
C GLY A 113 -1.44 -0.92 -26.82
N ILE A 114 -1.58 0.37 -27.13
CA ILE A 114 -2.48 0.91 -28.14
C ILE A 114 -1.64 1.48 -29.29
N ASN A 115 -1.99 1.18 -30.54
CA ASN A 115 -1.27 1.67 -31.73
C ASN A 115 0.24 1.35 -31.74
N ASN A 116 0.65 0.21 -31.15
CA ASN A 116 2.05 -0.15 -30.90
C ASN A 116 2.83 0.80 -29.97
N ASP A 117 2.14 1.73 -29.30
CA ASP A 117 2.69 2.60 -28.26
C ASP A 117 2.09 2.26 -26.88
N TYR A 118 2.68 2.82 -25.82
CA TYR A 118 2.18 2.71 -24.43
C TYR A 118 1.96 1.27 -23.96
N HIS A 119 2.96 0.40 -24.11
CA HIS A 119 2.86 -0.98 -23.64
C HIS A 119 2.57 -1.05 -22.13
N GLY A 120 1.87 -2.10 -21.73
CA GLY A 120 1.59 -2.40 -20.33
C GLY A 120 0.33 -1.74 -19.77
N ILE A 121 -0.56 -1.22 -20.61
CA ILE A 121 -1.82 -0.57 -20.19
C ILE A 121 -3.07 -1.45 -20.37
N LYS A 122 -2.96 -2.55 -21.13
CA LYS A 122 -4.02 -3.57 -21.29
C LYS A 122 -3.52 -4.92 -20.82
N ALA A 123 -4.38 -5.65 -20.12
CA ALA A 123 -4.14 -7.05 -19.81
C ALA A 123 -4.20 -7.89 -21.10
N THR A 124 -3.43 -8.97 -21.12
CA THR A 124 -3.38 -9.93 -22.23
C THR A 124 -3.41 -11.34 -21.64
N PRO A 125 -3.61 -12.41 -22.43
CA PRO A 125 -3.48 -13.78 -21.92
C PRO A 125 -2.10 -14.09 -21.29
N THR A 126 -1.07 -13.30 -21.63
CA THR A 126 0.32 -13.49 -21.21
C THR A 126 0.82 -12.42 -20.24
N TYR A 127 0.04 -11.36 -19.97
CA TYR A 127 0.42 -10.23 -19.13
C TYR A 127 -0.71 -9.77 -18.21
N ASP A 128 -0.44 -9.76 -16.90
CA ASP A 128 -1.34 -9.27 -15.87
C ASP A 128 -1.10 -7.79 -15.56
N LEU A 129 -2.19 -7.08 -15.27
CA LEU A 129 -2.14 -5.70 -14.79
C LEU A 129 -2.29 -5.66 -13.27
N PRO A 130 -1.55 -4.79 -12.58
CA PRO A 130 -1.81 -4.53 -11.17
C PRO A 130 -3.22 -3.94 -10.99
N ILE A 131 -3.95 -4.44 -10.01
CA ILE A 131 -5.25 -3.90 -9.62
C ILE A 131 -5.02 -2.84 -8.55
N GLU A 132 -5.36 -1.59 -8.85
CA GLU A 132 -5.30 -0.52 -7.86
C GLU A 132 -6.41 -0.70 -6.82
N VAL A 133 -6.00 -0.83 -5.56
CA VAL A 133 -6.90 -0.93 -4.42
C VAL A 133 -7.13 0.42 -3.75
N LEU A 134 -6.16 1.33 -3.88
CA LEU A 134 -6.29 2.71 -3.43
C LEU A 134 -5.36 3.62 -4.25
N ARG A 135 -5.94 4.63 -4.91
CA ARG A 135 -5.20 5.72 -5.54
C ARG A 135 -5.19 6.93 -4.61
N PHE A 136 -4.05 7.61 -4.49
CA PHE A 136 -3.90 8.76 -3.60
C PHE A 136 -2.97 9.82 -4.21
N MET A 137 -2.98 11.02 -3.62
CA MET A 137 -2.03 12.09 -3.89
C MET A 137 -1.34 12.44 -2.58
N THR A 138 -0.01 12.56 -2.57
CA THR A 138 0.68 13.06 -1.37
C THR A 138 0.34 14.54 -1.19
N PRO A 139 0.19 15.03 0.04
CA PRO A 139 0.15 16.46 0.28
C PRO A 139 1.56 17.05 0.15
N PHE A 140 1.63 18.37 0.07
CA PHE A 140 2.89 19.12 0.05
C PHE A 140 3.67 18.95 1.35
N GLY A 141 4.73 18.13 1.33
CA GLY A 141 5.78 18.18 2.35
C GLY A 141 5.36 17.84 3.79
N VAL A 142 4.19 17.22 4.01
CA VAL A 142 3.62 17.00 5.35
C VAL A 142 4.58 16.25 6.27
N GLY A 143 4.67 16.63 7.54
CA GLY A 143 5.59 16.04 8.50
C GLY A 143 6.98 16.68 8.42
N TYR A 144 7.72 16.51 7.32
CA TYR A 144 9.08 17.07 7.20
C TYR A 144 9.10 18.60 7.32
N PHE A 145 8.20 19.28 6.61
CA PHE A 145 8.11 20.75 6.61
C PHE A 145 7.13 21.30 7.65
N SER A 146 6.42 20.44 8.38
CA SER A 146 5.46 20.83 9.42
C SER A 146 6.10 21.21 10.75
N ASP A 147 7.39 20.90 10.93
CA ASP A 147 8.20 21.31 12.09
C ASP A 147 8.63 22.78 11.91
N GLU A 148 7.98 23.69 12.64
CA GLU A 148 8.25 25.14 12.56
C GLU A 148 9.60 25.57 13.17
N GLU A 149 10.23 24.71 13.99
CA GLU A 149 11.57 24.99 14.53
C GLU A 149 12.63 24.69 13.47
N LYS A 150 12.51 23.54 12.80
CA LYS A 150 13.40 23.15 11.71
C LYS A 150 13.14 23.91 10.41
N ASN A 151 11.88 24.29 10.17
CA ASN A 151 11.45 24.97 8.95
C ASN A 151 10.72 26.29 9.27
N PRO A 152 11.41 27.32 9.81
CA PRO A 152 10.76 28.53 10.30
C PRO A 152 9.99 29.32 9.22
N ARG A 153 10.31 29.10 7.94
CA ARG A 153 9.58 29.70 6.82
C ARG A 153 8.12 29.24 6.74
N ILE A 154 7.79 28.04 7.22
CA ILE A 154 6.42 27.50 7.15
C ILE A 154 5.42 28.37 7.93
N LYS A 155 5.89 29.08 8.97
CA LYS A 155 5.08 30.05 9.73
C LYS A 155 4.48 31.14 8.83
N ARG A 156 5.21 31.56 7.80
CA ARG A 156 4.76 32.58 6.84
C ARG A 156 3.81 32.01 5.79
N SER A 157 3.90 30.71 5.52
CA SER A 157 3.06 30.01 4.55
C SER A 157 1.76 29.49 5.18
N ARG A 158 1.65 29.46 6.51
CA ARG A 158 0.45 29.01 7.23
C ARG A 158 -0.60 30.12 7.24
N PRO A 159 -1.79 29.89 6.65
CA PRO A 159 -2.88 30.85 6.72
C PRO A 159 -3.35 31.10 8.16
N VAL A 160 -3.88 32.29 8.42
CA VAL A 160 -4.34 32.72 9.76
C VAL A 160 -5.43 31.83 10.36
N TYR A 161 -6.19 31.11 9.51
CA TYR A 161 -7.28 30.22 9.93
C TYR A 161 -6.83 28.77 10.16
N ILE A 162 -5.57 28.42 9.88
CA ILE A 162 -5.02 27.10 10.20
C ILE A 162 -4.32 27.19 11.57
N PRO A 163 -4.89 26.58 12.62
CA PRO A 163 -4.33 26.65 13.96
C PRO A 163 -2.98 25.93 14.03
N GLN A 164 -2.18 26.28 15.03
CA GLN A 164 -0.97 25.54 15.33
C GLN A 164 -1.36 24.22 16.01
N ASN A 165 -0.92 23.08 15.48
CA ASN A 165 -1.12 21.79 16.14
C ASN A 165 -0.60 21.87 17.59
N GLY A 166 -1.46 21.56 18.56
CA GLY A 166 -1.14 21.59 19.99
C GLY A 166 -1.37 22.92 20.71
N LYS A 167 -1.84 23.98 20.03
CA LYS A 167 -2.37 25.18 20.67
C LYS A 167 -3.82 25.40 20.24
N THR A 168 -4.75 24.82 20.99
CA THR A 168 -6.12 25.34 21.03
C THR A 168 -6.07 26.77 21.58
N ARG A 169 -6.92 27.65 21.03
CA ARG A 169 -7.05 29.04 21.51
C ARG A 169 -7.35 29.10 23.00
#